data_AF-A0A382FG11-F1
#
_entry.id   AF-A0A382FG11-F1
#
_cell.length_a   1.000
_cell.length_b   1.000
_cell.length_c   1.000
_cell.angle_alpha   90.00
_cell.angle_beta   90.00
_cell.angle_gamma   90.00
#
_symmetry.space_group_name_H-M   'P 1'
#
loop_
_entity.id
_entity.type
_entity.pdbx_description
1 polymer ?
#
loop_
_entity_poly.entity_id
_entity_poly.type
_entity_poly.pdbx_seq_one_letter_code
_entity_poly.pdbx_strand_id
1 'polypeptide(L)'
;VLFLGEWCRRYSRKHRWSALDAVVLPYHWDDRTQFLADYKYLRLFHERLLQDLTGQLNQLHGVDHSLRYWRILIGPWLGYFVQVLFDRWTSVQQAVSQFDLSGTIVLTSQNGPLVPNDMEDFNRLYLEDAWNHQQYASILRRFTAVPCITRVQRGMDAGPNEGATAVTWKQRIKRTLVAGYGRVAGTLSRDRDAFLLSTRMWFRDEMALHRRLGQIPQMWRSVAPVRVAVDDSQRQWVVTGEDRSEFETCARALIPQQIPTAYLEGYGRLLQQIGGLSWPRRP
;
A
#
# COMPACT_ATOMS: atom_id res chain seq x y z
N VAL A 1 -11.09 15.65 -25.94
CA VAL A 1 -10.49 15.22 -24.64
C VAL A 1 -10.81 13.74 -24.45
N LEU A 2 -9.83 12.92 -24.06
CA LEU A 2 -10.08 11.51 -23.74
C LEU A 2 -10.09 11.31 -22.22
N PHE A 3 -11.16 10.71 -21.70
CA PHE A 3 -11.23 10.21 -20.33
C PHE A 3 -10.94 8.71 -20.32
N LEU A 4 -10.05 8.26 -19.44
CA LEU A 4 -9.68 6.82 -19.33
C LEU A 4 -10.78 5.95 -18.70
N GLY A 5 -11.84 6.57 -18.19
CA GLY A 5 -13.02 5.89 -17.69
C GLY A 5 -13.99 6.86 -17.00
N GLU A 6 -15.11 6.32 -16.52
CA GLU A 6 -16.18 7.10 -15.91
C GLU A 6 -15.78 7.81 -14.61
N TRP A 7 -14.81 7.25 -13.88
CA TRP A 7 -14.29 7.83 -12.65
C TRP A 7 -13.64 9.21 -12.87
N CYS A 8 -13.23 9.55 -14.11
CA CYS A 8 -12.76 10.89 -14.45
C CYS A 8 -13.88 11.94 -14.47
N ARG A 9 -15.14 11.54 -14.75
CA ARG A 9 -16.30 12.43 -14.90
C ARG A 9 -17.02 12.66 -13.58
N ARG A 10 -16.30 13.18 -12.58
CA ARG A 10 -16.87 13.48 -11.26
C ARG A 10 -18.13 14.33 -11.40
N TYR A 11 -19.25 13.86 -10.82
CA TYR A 11 -20.54 14.55 -10.93
C TYR A 11 -20.49 16.00 -10.43
N SER A 12 -19.74 16.27 -9.36
CA SER A 12 -19.51 17.62 -8.82
C SER A 12 -18.86 18.60 -9.80
N ARG A 13 -18.24 18.10 -10.88
CA ARG A 13 -17.60 18.88 -11.95
C ARG A 13 -18.35 18.77 -13.28
N LYS A 14 -19.61 18.31 -13.29
CA LYS A 14 -20.41 18.12 -14.51
C LYS A 14 -20.44 19.35 -15.40
N HIS A 15 -20.68 20.52 -14.83
CA HIS A 15 -20.67 21.80 -15.55
C HIS A 15 -19.36 22.08 -16.34
N ARG A 16 -18.23 21.47 -15.97
CA ARG A 16 -16.95 21.61 -16.70
C ARG A 16 -16.81 20.57 -17.78
N TRP A 17 -16.95 19.29 -17.42
CA TRP A 17 -16.65 18.22 -18.36
C TRP A 17 -17.75 18.02 -19.41
N SER A 18 -19.01 18.40 -19.14
CA SER A 18 -20.10 18.27 -20.12
C SER A 18 -20.00 19.27 -21.27
N ALA A 19 -19.18 20.31 -21.11
CA ALA A 19 -18.90 21.30 -22.16
C ALA A 19 -17.69 20.92 -23.03
N LEU A 20 -16.96 19.87 -22.69
CA LEU A 20 -15.82 19.38 -23.47
C LEU A 20 -16.32 18.47 -24.59
N ASP A 21 -15.72 18.59 -25.78
CA ASP A 21 -15.76 17.52 -26.76
C ASP A 21 -14.92 16.35 -26.22
N ALA A 22 -15.60 15.37 -25.61
CA ALA A 22 -14.96 14.33 -24.82
C ALA A 22 -15.49 12.93 -25.13
N VAL A 23 -14.54 11.99 -25.23
CA VAL A 23 -14.79 10.56 -25.34
C VAL A 23 -14.39 9.90 -24.03
N VAL A 24 -15.11 8.85 -23.64
CA VAL A 24 -14.77 8.02 -22.48
C VAL A 24 -14.39 6.64 -22.98
N LEU A 25 -13.21 6.16 -22.57
CA LEU A 25 -12.75 4.82 -22.86
C LEU A 25 -13.62 3.81 -22.07
N PRO A 26 -14.10 2.72 -22.70
CA PRO A 26 -14.74 1.63 -21.99
C PRO A 26 -13.79 1.01 -20.97
N TYR A 27 -14.31 0.61 -19.80
CA TYR A 27 -13.49 0.01 -18.78
C TYR A 27 -13.19 -1.46 -19.10
N HIS A 28 -11.90 -1.82 -19.14
CA HIS A 28 -11.47 -3.17 -19.55
C HIS A 28 -12.02 -4.31 -18.69
N TRP A 29 -12.25 -4.08 -17.39
CA TRP A 29 -12.83 -5.09 -16.49
C TRP A 29 -14.36 -5.07 -16.40
N ASP A 30 -15.05 -4.26 -17.20
CA ASP A 30 -16.49 -4.46 -17.43
C ASP A 30 -16.76 -5.76 -18.20
N ASP A 31 -15.80 -6.22 -19.02
CA ASP A 31 -15.80 -7.58 -19.57
C ASP A 31 -15.38 -8.58 -18.48
N ARG A 32 -16.34 -9.42 -18.06
CA ARG A 32 -16.14 -10.43 -17.01
C ARG A 32 -15.27 -11.60 -17.45
N THR A 33 -15.21 -11.88 -18.75
CA THR A 33 -14.31 -12.90 -19.29
C THR A 33 -12.87 -12.41 -19.21
N GLN A 34 -12.63 -11.17 -19.64
CA GLN A 34 -11.33 -10.51 -19.53
C GLN A 34 -10.88 -10.41 -18.06
N PHE A 35 -11.75 -9.93 -17.18
CA PHE A 35 -11.46 -9.84 -15.74
C PHE A 35 -11.03 -11.18 -15.13
N LEU A 36 -11.70 -12.28 -15.47
CA LEU A 36 -11.34 -13.60 -14.98
C LEU A 36 -9.99 -14.09 -15.54
N ALA A 37 -9.70 -13.82 -16.81
CA ALA A 37 -8.42 -14.14 -17.43
C ALA A 37 -7.28 -13.37 -16.76
N ASP A 38 -7.44 -12.06 -16.59
CA ASP A 38 -6.48 -11.19 -15.93
C ASP A 38 -6.25 -11.57 -14.48
N TYR A 39 -7.31 -11.89 -13.74
CA TYR A 39 -7.19 -12.35 -12.35
C TYR A 39 -6.31 -13.62 -12.25
N LYS A 40 -6.50 -14.59 -13.15
CA LYS A 40 -5.68 -15.81 -13.19
C LYS A 40 -4.22 -15.49 -13.54
N TYR A 41 -4.02 -14.62 -14.53
CA TYR A 41 -2.69 -14.16 -14.93
C TYR A 41 -1.96 -13.45 -13.77
N LEU A 42 -2.60 -12.46 -13.15
CA LEU A 42 -2.04 -11.66 -12.07
C LEU A 42 -1.74 -12.50 -10.83
N ARG A 43 -2.56 -13.52 -10.54
CA ARG A 43 -2.28 -14.46 -9.45
C ARG A 43 -0.98 -15.23 -9.70
N LEU A 44 -0.77 -15.75 -10.91
CA LEU A 44 0.45 -16.48 -11.26
C LEU A 44 1.67 -15.55 -11.33
N PHE A 45 1.48 -14.32 -11.82
CA PHE A 45 2.54 -13.32 -11.87
C PHE A 45 2.97 -12.87 -10.47
N HIS A 46 2.02 -12.65 -9.55
CA HIS A 46 2.30 -12.36 -8.14
C HIS A 46 3.20 -13.42 -7.50
N GLU A 47 2.92 -14.71 -7.73
CA GLU A 47 3.72 -15.80 -7.16
C GLU A 47 5.17 -15.80 -7.68
N ARG A 48 5.35 -15.57 -8.98
CA ARG A 48 6.69 -15.43 -9.58
C ARG A 48 7.42 -14.21 -9.04
N LEU A 49 6.77 -13.04 -9.01
CA LEU A 49 7.34 -11.81 -8.46
C LEU A 49 7.75 -11.96 -7.00
N LEU A 50 6.95 -12.64 -6.18
CA LEU A 50 7.24 -12.84 -4.77
C LEU A 50 8.46 -13.74 -4.56
N GLN A 51 8.64 -14.75 -5.41
CA GLN A 51 9.83 -15.60 -5.43
C GLN A 51 11.07 -14.78 -5.81
N ASP A 52 10.99 -13.99 -6.87
CA ASP A 52 12.08 -13.13 -7.33
C ASP A 52 12.48 -12.09 -6.27
N LEU A 53 11.49 -11.41 -5.69
CA LEU A 53 11.69 -10.41 -4.63
C LEU A 53 12.28 -11.00 -3.37
N THR A 54 11.95 -12.25 -3.02
CA THR A 54 12.50 -12.90 -1.82
C THR A 54 14.03 -12.92 -1.87
N GLY A 55 14.61 -13.34 -3.00
CA GLY A 55 16.07 -13.38 -3.16
C GLY A 55 16.70 -12.00 -3.06
N GLN A 56 16.09 -11.01 -3.73
CA GLN A 56 16.62 -9.64 -3.73
C GLN A 56 16.49 -8.95 -2.37
N LEU A 57 15.35 -9.11 -1.67
CA LEU A 57 15.16 -8.53 -0.34
C LEU A 57 16.09 -9.17 0.69
N ASN A 58 16.32 -10.48 0.61
CA ASN A 58 17.33 -11.15 1.42
C ASN A 58 18.73 -10.54 1.19
N GLN A 59 19.11 -10.32 -0.06
CA GLN A 59 20.39 -9.70 -0.41
C GLN A 59 20.49 -8.25 0.10
N LEU A 60 19.45 -7.43 -0.13
CA LEU A 60 19.42 -6.02 0.29
C LEU A 60 19.51 -5.87 1.80
N HIS A 61 18.87 -6.77 2.55
CA HIS A 61 18.82 -6.72 4.02
C HIS A 61 19.94 -7.52 4.69
N GLY A 62 20.74 -8.29 3.94
CA GLY A 62 21.75 -9.18 4.50
C GLY A 62 21.17 -10.29 5.38
N VAL A 63 19.99 -10.80 5.01
CA VAL A 63 19.27 -11.86 5.75
C VAL A 63 19.00 -13.06 4.85
N ASP A 64 18.62 -14.20 5.45
CA ASP A 64 18.25 -15.42 4.72
C ASP A 64 16.89 -15.93 5.18
N HIS A 65 15.84 -15.17 4.84
CA HIS A 65 14.47 -15.53 5.19
C HIS A 65 13.77 -16.31 4.08
N SER A 66 12.89 -17.23 4.50
CA SER A 66 12.12 -18.06 3.56
C SER A 66 11.12 -17.27 2.72
N LEU A 67 10.71 -17.84 1.58
CA LEU A 67 9.58 -17.31 0.79
C LEU A 67 8.32 -17.10 1.63
N ARG A 68 8.05 -17.99 2.59
CA ARG A 68 6.88 -17.86 3.50
C ARG A 68 6.97 -16.59 4.35
N TYR A 69 8.16 -16.22 4.80
CA TYR A 69 8.36 -15.00 5.59
C TYR A 69 7.99 -13.76 4.77
N TRP A 70 8.57 -13.63 3.58
CA TRP A 70 8.27 -12.51 2.68
C TRP A 70 6.82 -12.53 2.19
N ARG A 71 6.24 -13.70 1.97
CA ARG A 71 4.81 -13.82 1.66
C ARG A 71 3.92 -13.21 2.74
N ILE A 72 4.28 -13.35 4.01
CA ILE A 72 3.52 -12.77 5.11
C ILE A 72 3.75 -11.27 5.18
N LEU A 73 5.01 -10.82 5.05
CA LEU A 73 5.37 -9.42 5.25
C LEU A 73 4.99 -8.53 4.05
N ILE A 74 5.45 -8.88 2.84
CA ILE A 74 5.30 -8.06 1.64
C ILE A 74 4.24 -8.57 0.66
N GLY A 75 3.91 -9.88 0.72
CA GLY A 75 2.96 -10.51 -0.20
C GLY A 75 1.61 -9.79 -0.33
N PRO A 76 0.94 -9.36 0.76
CA PRO A 76 -0.31 -8.62 0.66
C PRO A 76 -0.15 -7.31 -0.13
N TRP A 77 0.87 -6.50 0.20
CA TRP A 77 1.13 -5.26 -0.54
C TRP A 77 1.43 -5.54 -2.02
N LEU A 78 2.29 -6.52 -2.31
CA LEU A 78 2.70 -6.87 -3.67
C LEU A 78 1.49 -7.28 -4.52
N GLY A 79 0.60 -8.12 -3.99
CA GLY A 79 -0.60 -8.58 -4.69
C GLY A 79 -1.54 -7.42 -5.05
N TYR A 80 -1.82 -6.54 -4.09
CA TYR A 80 -2.67 -5.36 -4.37
C TYR A 80 -1.98 -4.39 -5.32
N PHE A 81 -0.70 -4.07 -5.10
CA PHE A 81 0.05 -3.14 -5.93
C PHE A 81 0.08 -3.59 -7.40
N VAL A 82 0.34 -4.88 -7.65
CA VAL A 82 0.39 -5.44 -9.01
C VAL A 82 -0.97 -5.37 -9.69
N GLN A 83 -2.07 -5.69 -9.00
CA GLN A 83 -3.42 -5.59 -9.58
C GLN A 83 -3.82 -4.15 -9.89
N VAL A 84 -3.57 -3.25 -8.95
CA VAL A 84 -3.81 -1.81 -9.09
C VAL A 84 -2.98 -1.26 -10.26
N LEU A 85 -1.71 -1.62 -10.36
CA LEU A 85 -0.85 -1.17 -11.45
C LEU A 85 -1.30 -1.74 -12.80
N PHE A 86 -1.72 -3.00 -12.86
CA PHE A 86 -2.23 -3.62 -14.08
C PHE A 86 -3.44 -2.88 -14.64
N ASP A 87 -4.40 -2.55 -13.78
CA ASP A 87 -5.55 -1.75 -14.15
C ASP A 87 -5.16 -0.44 -14.85
N ARG A 88 -4.26 0.33 -14.21
CA ARG A 88 -3.76 1.62 -14.73
C ARG A 88 -2.96 1.45 -16.02
N TRP A 89 -2.12 0.43 -16.08
CA TRP A 89 -1.35 0.06 -17.27
C TRP A 89 -2.27 -0.22 -18.45
N THR A 90 -3.24 -1.12 -18.27
CA THR A 90 -4.16 -1.54 -19.32
C THR A 90 -5.00 -0.36 -19.82
N SER A 91 -5.51 0.50 -18.92
CA SER A 91 -6.21 1.72 -19.34
C SER A 91 -5.36 2.64 -20.21
N VAL A 92 -4.07 2.82 -19.88
CA VAL A 92 -3.15 3.63 -20.69
C VAL A 92 -2.89 2.97 -22.04
N GLN A 93 -2.57 1.68 -22.06
CA GLN A 93 -2.23 0.99 -23.32
C GLN A 93 -3.45 0.89 -24.25
N GLN A 94 -4.66 0.71 -23.71
CA GLN A 94 -5.88 0.79 -24.51
C GLN A 94 -6.09 2.18 -25.11
N ALA A 95 -5.87 3.25 -24.35
CA ALA A 95 -5.96 4.61 -24.88
C ALA A 95 -4.95 4.87 -26.00
N VAL A 96 -3.69 4.45 -25.82
CA VAL A 96 -2.61 4.63 -26.81
C VAL A 96 -2.87 3.82 -28.08
N SER A 97 -3.44 2.62 -27.98
CA SER A 97 -3.71 1.76 -29.13
C SER A 97 -4.95 2.15 -29.93
N GLN A 98 -5.93 2.80 -29.30
CA GLN A 98 -7.21 3.14 -29.93
C GLN A 98 -7.30 4.59 -30.42
N PHE A 99 -6.44 5.49 -29.93
CA PHE A 99 -6.51 6.92 -30.21
C PHE A 99 -5.15 7.52 -30.52
N ASP A 100 -5.12 8.50 -31.44
CA ASP A 100 -3.95 9.35 -31.65
C ASP A 100 -3.91 10.45 -30.58
N LEU A 101 -3.03 10.28 -29.59
CA LEU A 101 -2.94 11.14 -28.41
C LEU A 101 -1.93 12.27 -28.64
N SER A 102 -2.42 13.50 -28.78
CA SER A 102 -1.56 14.69 -28.92
C SER A 102 -0.73 15.01 -27.67
N GLY A 103 -1.11 14.48 -26.51
CA GLY A 103 -0.35 14.57 -25.27
C GLY A 103 -1.23 14.63 -24.02
N THR A 104 -0.58 14.76 -22.87
CA THR A 104 -1.23 14.95 -21.58
C THR A 104 -0.44 15.89 -20.68
N ILE A 105 -1.07 16.32 -19.58
CA ILE A 105 -0.45 17.12 -18.53
C ILE A 105 -0.09 16.22 -17.36
N VAL A 106 1.18 16.23 -16.98
CA VAL A 106 1.64 15.60 -15.75
C VAL A 106 1.89 16.68 -14.69
N LEU A 107 1.07 16.64 -13.63
CA LEU A 107 1.27 17.43 -12.43
C LEU A 107 2.46 16.89 -11.61
N THR A 108 3.32 17.79 -11.17
CA THR A 108 4.38 17.53 -10.19
C THR A 108 3.95 18.10 -8.85
N SER A 109 4.01 17.24 -7.83
CA SER A 109 3.68 17.60 -6.45
C SER A 109 4.86 18.33 -5.81
N GLN A 110 4.57 19.31 -4.96
CA GLN A 110 5.57 19.87 -4.05
C GLN A 110 5.72 19.04 -2.76
N ASN A 111 4.77 18.14 -2.49
CA ASN A 111 4.64 17.43 -1.22
C ASN A 111 5.37 16.08 -1.23
N GLY A 112 6.67 16.09 -1.57
CA GLY A 112 7.56 14.93 -1.49
C GLY A 112 7.13 13.68 -2.29
N PRO A 113 7.84 12.55 -2.12
CA PRO A 113 7.49 11.29 -2.76
C PRO A 113 6.24 10.65 -2.13
N LEU A 114 5.29 10.20 -2.96
CA LEU A 114 4.10 9.47 -2.49
C LEU A 114 4.40 7.97 -2.42
N VAL A 115 5.14 7.58 -1.38
CA VAL A 115 5.49 6.18 -1.09
C VAL A 115 4.85 5.78 0.24
N PRO A 116 4.18 4.62 0.32
CA PRO A 116 3.60 4.17 1.57
C PRO A 116 4.67 3.85 2.62
N ASN A 117 4.34 4.02 3.91
CA ASN A 117 5.20 3.48 4.97
C ASN A 117 4.99 1.98 5.16
N ASP A 118 3.73 1.53 5.10
CA ASP A 118 3.30 0.15 5.31
C ASP A 118 2.02 -0.15 4.51
N MET A 119 1.42 -1.32 4.73
CA MET A 119 0.17 -1.72 4.07
C MET A 119 -1.04 -0.81 4.42
N GLU A 120 -1.11 -0.27 5.64
CA GLU A 120 -2.22 0.62 6.02
C GLU A 120 -2.10 1.98 5.31
N ASP A 121 -0.89 2.52 5.27
CA ASP A 121 -0.58 3.73 4.50
C ASP A 121 -0.87 3.51 3.01
N PHE A 122 -0.49 2.36 2.44
CA PHE A 122 -0.80 2.02 1.05
C PHE A 122 -2.31 1.96 0.79
N ASN A 123 -3.08 1.33 1.70
CA ASN A 123 -4.54 1.22 1.58
C ASN A 123 -5.24 2.57 1.49
N ARG A 124 -4.69 3.60 2.12
CA ARG A 124 -5.18 4.98 1.98
C ARG A 124 -4.68 5.60 0.69
N LEU A 125 -3.38 5.49 0.40
CA LEU A 125 -2.75 6.15 -0.75
C LEU A 125 -3.33 5.71 -2.11
N TYR A 126 -3.59 4.42 -2.33
CA TYR A 126 -4.03 3.98 -3.67
C TYR A 126 -5.43 4.49 -4.06
N LEU A 127 -6.22 4.95 -3.08
CA LEU A 127 -7.52 5.59 -3.30
C LEU A 127 -7.40 7.08 -3.65
N GLU A 128 -6.25 7.70 -3.41
CA GLU A 128 -6.05 9.14 -3.60
C GLU A 128 -5.70 9.49 -5.05
N ASP A 129 -6.28 10.57 -5.57
CA ASP A 129 -6.04 11.07 -6.93
C ASP A 129 -4.54 11.36 -7.16
N ALA A 130 -3.84 11.87 -6.14
CA ALA A 130 -2.44 12.28 -6.25
C ALA A 130 -1.50 11.09 -6.49
N TRP A 131 -1.70 9.98 -5.76
CA TRP A 131 -0.90 8.77 -5.94
C TRP A 131 -1.21 8.12 -7.29
N ASN A 132 -2.49 8.03 -7.64
CA ASN A 132 -2.92 7.49 -8.93
C ASN A 132 -2.36 8.26 -10.11
N HIS A 133 -2.39 9.60 -10.03
CA HIS A 133 -1.77 10.48 -11.02
C HIS A 133 -0.28 10.18 -11.20
N GLN A 134 0.47 9.95 -10.12
CA GLN A 134 1.89 9.58 -10.21
C GLN A 134 2.11 8.22 -10.88
N GLN A 135 1.24 7.23 -10.64
CA GLN A 135 1.33 5.94 -11.33
C GLN A 135 1.05 6.08 -12.83
N TYR A 136 -0.04 6.76 -13.21
CA TYR A 136 -0.36 7.06 -14.61
C TYR A 136 0.78 7.82 -15.30
N ALA A 137 1.32 8.84 -14.64
CA ALA A 137 2.45 9.62 -15.15
C ALA A 137 3.71 8.77 -15.35
N SER A 138 3.99 7.83 -14.44
CA SER A 138 5.13 6.93 -14.54
C SER A 138 4.98 5.98 -15.71
N ILE A 139 3.78 5.42 -15.92
CA ILE A 139 3.46 4.56 -17.06
C ILE A 139 3.64 5.34 -18.37
N LEU A 140 2.98 6.50 -18.49
CA LEU A 140 3.01 7.32 -19.70
C LEU A 140 4.43 7.77 -20.08
N ARG A 141 5.23 8.22 -19.12
CA ARG A 141 6.58 8.72 -19.40
C ARG A 141 7.58 7.62 -19.79
N ARG A 142 7.40 6.41 -19.24
CA ARG A 142 8.41 5.34 -19.36
C ARG A 142 8.06 4.29 -20.40
N PHE A 143 6.77 4.14 -20.71
CA PHE A 143 6.27 3.00 -21.49
C PHE A 143 5.30 3.40 -22.60
N THR A 144 5.24 4.69 -22.95
CA THR A 144 4.51 5.16 -24.13
C THR A 144 5.29 6.29 -24.82
N ALA A 145 4.88 6.62 -26.05
CA ALA A 145 5.40 7.77 -26.78
C ALA A 145 4.55 9.04 -26.59
N VAL A 146 3.55 9.01 -25.68
CA VAL A 146 2.60 10.13 -25.51
C VAL A 146 3.32 11.36 -24.96
N PRO A 147 3.25 12.51 -25.64
CA PRO A 147 3.87 13.74 -25.14
C PRO A 147 3.35 14.13 -23.75
N CYS A 148 4.24 14.26 -22.77
CA CYS A 148 3.89 14.61 -21.39
C CYS A 148 4.39 16.01 -21.02
N ILE A 149 3.48 16.97 -20.88
CA ILE A 149 3.80 18.34 -20.46
C ILE A 149 3.76 18.42 -18.94
N THR A 150 4.90 18.75 -18.33
CA THR A 150 4.99 18.85 -16.87
C THR A 150 4.47 20.20 -16.38
N ARG A 151 3.61 20.20 -15.36
CA ARG A 151 3.13 21.41 -14.67
C ARG A 151 3.27 21.25 -13.16
N VAL A 152 3.56 22.34 -12.46
CA VAL A 152 3.62 22.35 -10.99
C VAL A 152 2.20 22.46 -10.44
N GLN A 153 1.83 21.54 -9.57
CA GLN A 153 0.56 21.65 -8.85
C GLN A 153 0.66 22.81 -7.85
N ARG A 154 -0.10 23.89 -8.08
CA ARG A 154 -0.29 24.92 -7.05
C ARG A 154 -1.19 24.33 -5.98
N GLY A 155 -0.78 24.47 -4.71
CA GLY A 155 -1.49 23.89 -3.57
C GLY A 155 -2.98 24.19 -3.65
N MET A 156 -3.81 23.15 -3.61
CA MET A 156 -5.19 23.33 -3.19
C MET A 156 -5.13 23.68 -1.71
N ASP A 157 -5.75 24.80 -1.34
CA ASP A 157 -5.83 25.26 0.04
C ASP A 157 -6.18 24.08 0.96
N ALA A 158 -5.30 23.83 1.93
CA ALA A 158 -5.60 22.92 3.01
C ALA A 158 -6.89 23.43 3.67
N GLY A 159 -8.00 22.74 3.44
CA GLY A 159 -9.22 22.94 4.21
C GLY A 159 -8.87 22.90 5.70
N PRO A 160 -9.57 23.67 6.54
CA PRO A 160 -9.23 23.79 7.95
C PRO A 160 -9.10 22.41 8.57
N ASN A 161 -7.91 22.13 9.11
CA ASN A 161 -7.66 20.97 9.96
C ASN A 161 -8.78 20.91 10.99
N GLU A 162 -9.62 19.87 10.90
CA GLU A 162 -10.61 19.61 11.93
C GLU A 162 -9.86 19.50 13.27
N GLY A 163 -10.20 20.42 14.17
CA GLY A 163 -9.48 20.64 15.41
C GLY A 163 -9.39 19.36 16.23
N ALA A 164 -8.17 19.02 16.65
CA ALA A 164 -7.95 17.96 17.62
C ALA A 164 -8.81 18.23 18.86
N THR A 165 -9.77 17.35 19.13
CA THR A 165 -10.61 17.44 20.32
C THR A 165 -9.76 17.31 21.58
N ALA A 166 -9.91 18.25 22.51
CA ALA A 166 -9.14 18.26 23.75
C ALA A 166 -9.47 17.01 24.60
N VAL A 167 -8.46 16.16 24.84
CA VAL A 167 -8.62 14.94 25.64
C VAL A 167 -8.82 15.29 27.11
N THR A 168 -9.93 14.82 27.71
CA THR A 168 -10.28 15.08 29.12
C THR A 168 -9.33 14.37 30.10
N TRP A 169 -9.19 14.91 31.32
CA TRP A 169 -8.30 14.36 32.36
C TRP A 169 -8.65 12.92 32.78
N LYS A 170 -9.95 12.58 32.85
CA LYS A 170 -10.43 11.21 33.13
C LYS A 170 -9.98 10.22 32.05
N GLN A 171 -9.98 10.65 30.78
CA GLN A 171 -9.49 9.84 29.67
C GLN A 171 -7.97 9.65 29.75
N ARG A 172 -7.22 10.65 30.21
CA ARG A 172 -5.77 10.52 30.45
C ARG A 172 -5.47 9.49 31.53
N ILE A 173 -6.11 9.56 32.70
CA ILE A 173 -5.90 8.59 33.79
C ILE A 173 -6.25 7.17 33.34
N LYS A 174 -7.40 6.99 32.68
CA LYS A 174 -7.81 5.68 32.15
C LYS A 174 -6.77 5.13 31.15
N ARG A 175 -6.23 5.97 30.27
CA ARG A 175 -5.17 5.57 29.33
C ARG A 175 -3.92 5.14 30.07
N THR A 176 -3.50 5.87 31.09
CA THR A 176 -2.31 5.54 31.90
C THR A 176 -2.48 4.21 32.64
N LEU A 177 -3.62 3.97 33.28
CA LEU A 177 -3.89 2.71 33.99
C LEU A 177 -3.90 1.51 33.05
N VAL A 178 -4.57 1.63 31.90
CA VAL A 178 -4.61 0.56 30.90
C VAL A 178 -3.24 0.29 30.30
N ALA A 179 -2.44 1.34 30.05
CA ALA A 179 -1.06 1.20 29.58
C ALA A 179 -0.17 0.52 30.63
N GLY A 180 -0.33 0.89 31.92
CA GLY A 180 0.37 0.26 33.03
C GLY A 180 0.04 -1.23 33.17
N TYR A 181 -1.26 -1.56 33.14
CA TYR A 181 -1.72 -2.96 33.15
C TYR A 181 -1.15 -3.75 31.96
N GLY A 182 -1.27 -3.21 30.75
CA GLY A 182 -0.77 -3.88 29.54
C GLY A 182 0.73 -4.16 29.59
N ARG A 183 1.53 -3.25 30.18
CA ARG A 183 2.97 -3.48 30.37
C ARG A 183 3.24 -4.63 31.35
N VAL A 184 2.58 -4.63 32.51
CA VAL A 184 2.77 -5.68 33.53
C VAL A 184 2.25 -7.03 33.04
N ALA A 185 1.03 -7.07 32.51
CA ALA A 185 0.45 -8.28 31.93
C ALA A 185 1.33 -8.81 30.80
N GLY A 186 1.88 -7.94 29.96
CA GLY A 186 2.78 -8.31 28.87
C GLY A 186 4.06 -9.01 29.37
N THR A 187 4.65 -8.56 30.48
CA THR A 187 5.82 -9.24 31.07
C THR A 187 5.52 -10.63 31.64
N LEU A 188 4.26 -10.93 31.91
CA LEU A 188 3.82 -12.22 32.41
C LEU A 188 3.32 -13.14 31.29
N SER A 189 3.34 -12.68 30.04
CA SER A 189 3.01 -13.51 28.89
C SER A 189 4.12 -14.54 28.63
N ARG A 190 3.71 -15.75 28.29
CA ARG A 190 4.61 -16.85 27.92
C ARG A 190 4.73 -16.94 26.41
N ASP A 191 5.84 -17.51 25.94
CA ASP A 191 6.10 -17.67 24.51
C ASP A 191 5.04 -18.49 23.77
N ARG A 192 4.33 -19.40 24.45
CA ARG A 192 3.29 -20.27 23.88
C ARG A 192 1.86 -19.81 24.19
N ASP A 193 1.70 -18.61 24.74
CA ASP A 193 0.37 -18.08 24.95
C ASP A 193 -0.25 -17.75 23.58
N ALA A 194 -1.51 -18.18 23.38
CA ALA A 194 -2.35 -17.77 22.28
C ALA A 194 -2.42 -16.25 22.18
N PHE A 195 -2.08 -15.76 20.98
CA PHE A 195 -2.11 -14.35 20.64
C PHE A 195 -3.48 -13.96 20.07
N LEU A 196 -4.21 -13.15 20.84
CA LEU A 196 -5.53 -12.65 20.45
C LEU A 196 -5.44 -11.16 20.12
N LEU A 197 -5.80 -10.79 18.89
CA LEU A 197 -5.78 -9.41 18.43
C LEU A 197 -7.02 -9.13 17.60
N SER A 198 -7.68 -7.99 17.85
CA SER A 198 -8.84 -7.53 17.08
C SER A 198 -9.94 -8.59 16.92
N THR A 199 -10.23 -9.33 18.01
CA THR A 199 -11.13 -10.50 18.04
C THR A 199 -12.59 -10.19 17.69
N ARG A 200 -12.96 -8.90 17.65
CA ARG A 200 -14.35 -8.40 17.55
C ARG A 200 -15.27 -8.87 18.68
N MET A 201 -14.74 -9.54 19.70
CA MET A 201 -15.50 -9.95 20.88
C MET A 201 -15.73 -8.77 21.81
N TRP A 202 -16.74 -8.88 22.67
CA TRP A 202 -16.89 -7.93 23.76
C TRP A 202 -15.78 -8.17 24.79
N PHE A 203 -15.32 -7.10 25.44
CA PHE A 203 -14.14 -7.13 26.31
C PHE A 203 -14.21 -8.24 27.39
N ARG A 204 -15.38 -8.48 27.97
CA ARG A 204 -15.55 -9.50 29.02
C ARG A 204 -15.34 -10.91 28.50
N ASP A 205 -15.74 -11.17 27.27
CA ASP A 205 -15.63 -12.49 26.64
C ASP A 205 -14.16 -12.77 26.28
N GLU A 206 -13.43 -11.74 25.81
CA GLU A 206 -11.98 -11.85 25.56
C GLU A 206 -11.21 -12.12 26.86
N MET A 207 -11.54 -11.41 27.96
CA MET A 207 -10.93 -11.68 29.27
C MET A 207 -11.29 -13.06 29.83
N ALA A 208 -12.52 -13.53 29.59
CA ALA A 208 -12.92 -14.87 29.95
C ALA A 208 -12.19 -15.93 29.12
N LEU A 209 -11.97 -15.68 27.82
CA LEU A 209 -11.24 -16.57 26.93
C LEU A 209 -9.78 -16.73 27.37
N HIS A 210 -9.07 -15.63 27.65
CA HIS A 210 -7.71 -15.70 28.19
C HIS A 210 -7.63 -16.57 29.44
N ARG A 211 -8.55 -16.39 30.40
CA ARG A 211 -8.61 -17.21 31.62
C ARG A 211 -8.89 -18.68 31.33
N ARG A 212 -9.81 -18.98 30.41
CA ARG A 212 -10.11 -20.37 29.98
C ARG A 212 -8.93 -21.05 29.30
N LEU A 213 -8.08 -20.28 28.62
CA LEU A 213 -6.82 -20.75 28.05
C LEU A 213 -5.70 -20.89 29.08
N GLY A 214 -5.95 -20.60 30.36
CA GLY A 214 -4.93 -20.63 31.41
C GLY A 214 -3.91 -19.49 31.33
N GLN A 215 -4.25 -18.42 30.59
CA GLN A 215 -3.38 -17.28 30.33
C GLN A 215 -3.82 -16.10 31.20
N ILE A 216 -2.86 -15.27 31.56
CA ILE A 216 -3.17 -13.96 32.13
C ILE A 216 -3.88 -13.15 31.03
N PRO A 217 -5.00 -12.48 31.34
CA PRO A 217 -5.68 -11.66 30.35
C PRO A 217 -4.75 -10.60 29.75
N GLN A 218 -4.64 -10.61 28.42
CA GLN A 218 -3.83 -9.66 27.69
C GLN A 218 -4.72 -8.67 26.97
N MET A 219 -4.23 -7.44 26.79
CA MET A 219 -4.91 -6.41 26.01
C MET A 219 -4.00 -5.96 24.88
N TRP A 220 -3.67 -6.90 23.99
CA TRP A 220 -2.82 -6.63 22.84
C TRP A 220 -3.45 -5.57 21.94
N ARG A 221 -2.60 -4.73 21.36
CA ARG A 221 -3.00 -3.69 20.41
C ARG A 221 -2.05 -3.71 19.23
N SER A 222 -2.58 -3.37 18.07
CA SER A 222 -1.76 -3.08 16.91
C SER A 222 -0.83 -1.93 17.22
N VAL A 223 0.44 -2.12 16.93
CA VAL A 223 1.47 -1.09 17.06
C VAL A 223 1.79 -0.61 15.65
N ALA A 224 1.69 0.70 15.42
CA ALA A 224 2.06 1.27 14.13
C ALA A 224 3.55 0.99 13.84
N PRO A 225 3.89 0.52 12.64
CA PRO A 225 5.28 0.36 12.23
C PRO A 225 6.07 1.67 12.34
N VAL A 226 7.38 1.53 12.57
CA VAL A 226 8.31 2.66 12.50
C VAL A 226 8.10 3.42 11.20
N ARG A 227 8.08 4.75 11.31
CA ARG A 227 8.02 5.63 10.14
C ARG A 227 9.42 6.02 9.69
N VAL A 228 9.71 5.78 8.42
CA VAL A 228 11.01 6.06 7.82
C VAL A 228 10.82 6.87 6.55
N ALA A 229 11.65 7.91 6.38
CA ALA A 229 11.68 8.71 5.18
C ALA A 229 12.16 7.88 3.99
N VAL A 230 11.68 8.21 2.80
CA VAL A 230 12.13 7.59 1.55
C VAL A 230 13.62 7.88 1.35
N ASP A 231 14.37 6.84 0.99
CA ASP A 231 15.77 6.96 0.57
C ASP A 231 15.89 6.50 -0.90
N ASP A 232 15.95 7.46 -1.81
CA ASP A 232 16.01 7.20 -3.25
C ASP A 232 17.23 6.36 -3.65
N SER A 233 18.33 6.40 -2.88
CA SER A 233 19.54 5.64 -3.17
C SER A 233 19.32 4.12 -3.02
N GLN A 234 18.41 3.71 -2.11
CA GLN A 234 18.07 2.32 -1.87
C GLN A 234 17.02 1.77 -2.86
N ARG A 235 16.51 2.62 -3.76
CA ARG A 235 15.44 2.30 -4.73
C ARG A 235 15.92 2.21 -6.18
N GLN A 236 17.22 2.39 -6.41
CA GLN A 236 17.83 2.33 -7.75
C GLN A 236 18.12 0.88 -8.18
N TRP A 237 17.06 0.09 -8.32
CA TRP A 237 17.14 -1.29 -8.80
C TRP A 237 15.86 -1.68 -9.54
N VAL A 238 15.85 -2.85 -10.16
CA VAL A 238 14.70 -3.45 -10.83
C VAL A 238 14.53 -4.86 -10.28
N VAL A 239 13.28 -5.31 -10.13
CA VAL A 239 13.04 -6.69 -9.69
C VAL A 239 13.60 -7.66 -10.73
N THR A 240 14.48 -8.58 -10.33
CA THR A 240 15.09 -9.56 -11.24
C THR A 240 14.06 -10.61 -11.67
N GLY A 241 14.25 -11.26 -12.82
CA GLY A 241 13.41 -12.38 -13.25
C GLY A 241 13.07 -12.30 -14.74
N GLU A 242 12.33 -13.29 -15.23
CA GLU A 242 11.86 -13.32 -16.62
C GLU A 242 10.66 -12.39 -16.80
N ASP A 243 10.68 -11.59 -17.86
CA ASP A 243 9.57 -10.77 -18.33
C ASP A 243 8.83 -11.47 -19.47
N ARG A 244 7.55 -11.76 -19.25
CA ARG A 244 6.69 -12.39 -20.27
C ARG A 244 5.77 -11.41 -20.99
N SER A 245 5.73 -10.15 -20.53
CA SER A 245 4.97 -9.08 -21.16
C SER A 245 5.56 -7.73 -20.77
N GLU A 246 5.22 -6.68 -21.54
CA GLU A 246 5.61 -5.31 -21.22
C GLU A 246 5.04 -4.83 -19.87
N PHE A 247 3.90 -5.38 -19.46
CA PHE A 247 3.36 -5.13 -18.13
C PHE A 247 4.27 -5.70 -17.03
N GLU A 248 4.84 -6.90 -17.23
CA GLU A 248 5.77 -7.47 -16.24
C GLU A 248 7.01 -6.60 -16.08
N THR A 249 7.58 -6.13 -17.20
CA THR A 249 8.68 -5.16 -17.21
C THR A 249 8.30 -3.88 -16.47
N CYS A 250 7.10 -3.34 -16.70
CA CYS A 250 6.61 -2.15 -15.99
C CYS A 250 6.48 -2.39 -14.49
N ALA A 251 5.86 -3.48 -14.07
CA ALA A 251 5.68 -3.81 -12.67
C ALA A 251 7.03 -3.96 -11.95
N ARG A 252 7.96 -4.73 -12.52
CA ARG A 252 9.30 -4.93 -11.97
C ARG A 252 10.09 -3.63 -11.82
N ALA A 253 9.87 -2.68 -12.72
CA ALA A 253 10.56 -1.39 -12.70
C ALA A 253 9.91 -0.32 -11.80
N LEU A 254 8.67 -0.56 -11.33
CA LEU A 254 7.95 0.34 -10.41
C LEU A 254 7.85 -0.19 -8.98
N ILE A 255 7.95 -1.50 -8.76
CA ILE A 255 7.96 -2.11 -7.41
C ILE A 255 8.99 -1.44 -6.48
N PRO A 256 10.27 -1.25 -6.85
CA PRO A 256 11.26 -0.61 -5.98
C PRO A 256 10.91 0.83 -5.60
N GLN A 257 10.18 1.53 -6.48
CA GLN A 257 9.76 2.90 -6.27
C GLN A 257 8.54 3.03 -5.36
N GLN A 258 7.85 1.92 -5.05
CA GLN A 258 6.57 1.92 -4.34
C GLN A 258 6.51 0.94 -3.17
N ILE A 259 7.53 0.08 -3.02
CA ILE A 259 7.68 -0.79 -1.85
C ILE A 259 7.63 0.05 -0.57
N PRO A 260 6.82 -0.35 0.43
CA PRO A 260 6.65 0.44 1.63
C PRO A 260 7.96 0.65 2.38
N THR A 261 8.17 1.86 2.90
CA THR A 261 9.46 2.21 3.52
C THR A 261 9.78 1.37 4.75
N ALA A 262 8.78 0.91 5.51
CA ALA A 262 9.00 -0.01 6.64
C ALA A 262 9.55 -1.38 6.23
N TYR A 263 9.37 -1.79 4.97
CA TYR A 263 9.81 -3.09 4.43
C TYR A 263 11.12 -3.00 3.64
N LEU A 264 11.56 -1.79 3.29
CA LEU A 264 12.84 -1.51 2.65
C LEU A 264 13.74 -0.72 3.61
N GLU A 265 13.71 0.61 3.60
CA GLU A 265 14.62 1.46 4.38
C GLU A 265 14.50 1.22 5.90
N GLY A 266 13.29 0.94 6.37
CA GLY A 266 12.96 0.77 7.78
C GLY A 266 13.04 -0.66 8.28
N TYR A 267 13.39 -1.64 7.45
CA TYR A 267 13.30 -3.06 7.78
C TYR A 267 14.06 -3.42 9.07
N GLY A 268 15.31 -3.00 9.21
CA GLY A 268 16.10 -3.25 10.43
C GLY A 268 15.48 -2.62 11.68
N ARG A 269 14.93 -1.40 11.57
CA ARG A 269 14.24 -0.72 12.69
C ARG A 269 12.92 -1.40 13.04
N LEU A 270 12.22 -1.92 12.03
CA LEU A 270 10.99 -2.70 12.23
C LEU A 270 11.29 -3.99 13.01
N LEU A 271 12.37 -4.70 12.69
CA LEU A 271 12.80 -5.87 13.47
C LEU A 271 13.15 -5.51 14.91
N GLN A 272 13.86 -4.41 15.14
CA GLN A 272 14.16 -3.91 16.49
C GLN A 272 12.88 -3.57 17.27
N GLN A 273 11.92 -2.92 16.61
CA GLN A 273 10.62 -2.59 17.19
C GLN A 273 9.88 -3.86 17.61
N ILE A 274 9.82 -4.87 16.74
CA ILE A 274 9.17 -6.16 17.02
C ILE A 274 9.88 -6.88 18.18
N GLY A 275 11.21 -6.86 18.23
CA GLY A 275 12.00 -7.46 19.31
C GLY A 275 11.74 -6.83 20.69
N GLY A 276 11.28 -5.57 20.73
CA GLY A 276 10.87 -4.88 21.96
C GLY A 276 9.41 -5.11 22.38
N LEU A 277 8.61 -5.79 21.56
CA LEU A 277 7.22 -6.11 21.91
C LEU A 277 7.16 -7.31 22.84
N SER A 278 6.25 -7.27 23.80
CA SER A 278 5.99 -8.39 24.71
C SER A 278 5.05 -9.43 24.11
N TRP A 279 5.04 -9.60 22.78
CA TRP A 279 4.18 -10.58 22.12
C TRP A 279 4.74 -12.00 22.29
N PRO A 280 3.89 -13.02 22.42
CA PRO A 280 4.32 -14.42 22.42
C PRO A 280 5.13 -14.74 21.16
N ARG A 281 6.25 -15.45 21.33
CA ARG A 281 7.16 -15.80 20.21
C ARG A 281 6.74 -17.03 19.43
N ARG A 282 5.92 -17.91 20.03
CA ARG A 282 5.44 -19.18 19.49
C ARG A 282 3.98 -19.42 19.89
N PRO A 283 3.07 -18.46 19.60
CA PRO A 283 1.65 -18.54 19.97
C PRO A 283 0.93 -19.73 19.34
#